data_AF-A0A7S3S5E8-F1
#
_entry.id   AF-A0A7S3S5E8-F1
#
_cell.length_a   1.000
_cell.length_b   1.000
_cell.length_c   1.000
_cell.angle_alpha   90.00
_cell.angle_beta   90.00
_cell.angle_gamma   90.00
#
_symmetry.space_group_name_H-M   'P 1'
#
loop_
_entity.id
_entity.type
_entity.pdbx_description
1 polymer ?
#
loop_
_entity_poly.entity_id
_entity_poly.type
_entity_poly.pdbx_seq_one_letter_code
_entity_poly.pdbx_strand_id
1 'polypeptide(L)'
;ATQTMANTHTHDVEATVAQIKRCYDRGIDIVRVTVQGMREAKACEHIKRRLLEDGYTTPIVADIHFTPKVAMVVADFVDKIRVNPGNFADGRKSFDTITELTDDDIKQSR
;
A
#
# COMPACT_ATOMS: atom_id res chain seq x y z
N ALA A 1 -1.30 14.62 14.02
CA ALA A 1 -1.48 14.30 12.60
C ALA A 1 -2.81 13.59 12.41
N THR A 2 -3.68 14.14 11.59
CA THR A 2 -4.98 13.60 11.18
C THR A 2 -4.77 12.58 10.07
N GLN A 3 -5.35 11.40 10.22
CA GLN A 3 -5.27 10.34 9.22
C GLN A 3 -6.67 9.96 8.70
N THR A 4 -6.74 9.57 7.43
CA THR A 4 -7.95 8.99 6.83
C THR A 4 -7.61 7.76 5.98
N MET A 5 -8.62 7.10 5.44
CA MET A 5 -8.48 5.96 4.54
C MET A 5 -9.23 6.21 3.24
N ALA A 6 -8.56 5.99 2.12
CA ALA A 6 -9.19 6.00 0.80
C ALA A 6 -10.23 4.87 0.72
N ASN A 7 -11.34 5.14 0.05
CA ASN A 7 -12.43 4.17 -0.14
C ASN A 7 -12.65 3.81 -1.62
N THR A 8 -11.82 4.34 -2.51
CA THR A 8 -11.71 3.87 -3.90
C THR A 8 -11.09 2.48 -3.93
N HIS A 9 -11.34 1.75 -5.02
CA HIS A 9 -10.57 0.54 -5.28
C HIS A 9 -9.14 0.93 -5.66
N THR A 10 -8.13 0.36 -5.00
CA THR A 10 -6.72 0.69 -5.22
C THR A 10 -6.26 0.46 -6.67
N HIS A 11 -6.90 -0.46 -7.39
CA HIS A 11 -6.62 -0.68 -8.82
C HIS A 11 -7.08 0.47 -9.72
N ASP A 12 -8.02 1.29 -9.26
CA ASP A 12 -8.41 2.54 -9.92
C ASP A 12 -7.45 3.64 -9.45
N VAL A 13 -6.29 3.69 -10.12
CA VAL A 13 -5.20 4.62 -9.82
C VAL A 13 -5.69 6.06 -9.91
N GLU A 14 -6.42 6.42 -10.96
CA GLU A 14 -6.86 7.80 -11.18
C GLU A 14 -7.88 8.23 -10.12
N ALA A 15 -8.87 7.39 -9.79
CA ALA A 15 -9.82 7.71 -8.73
C ALA A 15 -9.13 7.84 -7.37
N THR A 16 -8.17 6.96 -7.07
CA THR A 16 -7.44 6.97 -5.79
C THR A 16 -6.53 8.18 -5.67
N VAL A 17 -5.79 8.52 -6.72
CA VAL A 17 -4.99 9.77 -6.79
C VAL A 17 -5.89 10.98 -6.60
N ALA A 18 -7.00 11.06 -7.33
CA ALA A 18 -7.95 12.17 -7.20
C ALA A 18 -8.51 12.29 -5.78
N GLN A 19 -8.80 11.17 -5.11
CA GLN A 19 -9.24 11.18 -3.72
C GLN A 19 -8.16 11.66 -2.76
N ILE A 20 -6.92 11.18 -2.91
CA ILE A 20 -5.81 11.56 -2.03
C ILE A 20 -5.50 13.06 -2.17
N LYS A 21 -5.48 13.59 -3.40
CA LYS A 21 -5.32 15.04 -3.64
C LYS A 21 -6.39 15.85 -2.91
N ARG A 22 -7.67 15.47 -3.03
CA ARG A 22 -8.76 16.12 -2.30
C ARG A 22 -8.61 16.06 -0.77
N CYS A 23 -7.95 15.04 -0.23
CA CYS A 23 -7.65 14.92 1.19
C CYS A 23 -6.51 15.86 1.58
N TYR A 24 -5.44 15.90 0.78
CA TYR A 24 -4.32 16.82 0.98
C TYR A 24 -4.77 18.29 0.97
N ASP A 25 -5.57 18.68 -0.03
CA ASP A 25 -6.11 20.05 -0.15
C ASP A 25 -7.01 20.45 1.03
N ARG A 26 -7.52 19.46 1.76
CA ARG A 26 -8.31 19.64 3.00
C ARG A 26 -7.47 19.60 4.27
N GLY A 27 -6.15 19.50 4.16
CA GLY A 27 -5.24 19.44 5.31
C GLY A 27 -5.19 18.08 6.02
N ILE A 28 -5.51 16.99 5.33
CA ILE A 28 -5.28 15.64 5.89
C ILE A 28 -3.79 15.30 5.81
N ASP A 29 -3.21 14.96 6.96
CA ASP A 29 -1.78 14.71 7.07
C ASP A 29 -1.35 13.36 6.49
N ILE A 30 -2.19 12.31 6.60
CA ILE A 30 -1.81 10.93 6.21
C ILE A 30 -3.01 10.22 5.57
N VAL A 31 -2.79 9.49 4.47
CA VAL A 31 -3.84 8.68 3.83
C VAL A 31 -3.43 7.21 3.78
N ARG A 32 -4.35 6.33 4.19
CA ARG A 32 -4.20 4.88 4.10
C ARG A 32 -4.91 4.33 2.85
N VAL A 33 -4.30 3.34 2.21
CA VAL A 33 -4.81 2.65 1.02
C VAL A 33 -4.76 1.14 1.24
N THR A 34 -5.81 0.42 0.85
CA THR A 34 -5.87 -1.05 0.96
C THR A 34 -4.93 -1.72 -0.04
N VAL A 35 -4.05 -2.61 0.43
CA VAL A 35 -3.16 -3.39 -0.44
C VAL A 35 -3.20 -4.86 -0.03
N GLN A 36 -3.97 -5.67 -0.75
CA GLN A 36 -4.21 -7.08 -0.41
C GLN A 36 -3.36 -8.07 -1.23
N GLY A 37 -3.03 -7.70 -2.47
CA GLY A 37 -2.23 -8.50 -3.39
C GLY A 37 -1.23 -7.67 -4.18
N MET A 38 -0.49 -8.35 -5.08
CA MET A 38 0.52 -7.70 -5.92
C MET A 38 -0.06 -6.75 -6.95
N ARG A 39 -1.31 -6.97 -7.39
CA ARG A 39 -2.00 -6.06 -8.30
C ARG A 39 -2.24 -4.71 -7.62
N GLU A 40 -2.73 -4.73 -6.38
CA GLU A 40 -2.88 -3.51 -5.58
C GLU A 40 -1.53 -2.89 -5.23
N ALA A 41 -0.48 -3.70 -5.00
CA ALA A 41 0.86 -3.19 -4.72
C ALA A 41 1.40 -2.35 -5.90
N LYS A 42 1.31 -2.89 -7.11
CA LYS A 42 1.70 -2.18 -8.35
C LYS A 42 0.87 -0.92 -8.57
N ALA A 43 -0.44 -0.99 -8.31
CA ALA A 43 -1.29 0.18 -8.42
C ALA A 43 -0.93 1.24 -7.37
N CYS A 44 -0.62 0.82 -6.14
CA CYS A 44 -0.17 1.70 -5.05
C CYS A 44 1.14 2.41 -5.38
N GLU A 45 2.09 1.73 -6.01
CA GLU A 45 3.33 2.32 -6.52
C GLU A 45 3.04 3.41 -7.55
N HIS A 46 2.16 3.14 -8.53
CA HIS A 46 1.74 4.13 -9.51
C HIS A 46 1.01 5.32 -8.88
N ILE A 47 0.16 5.09 -7.87
CA ILE A 47 -0.51 6.15 -7.10
C ILE A 47 0.53 7.04 -6.41
N LYS A 48 1.48 6.46 -5.67
CA LYS A 48 2.52 7.20 -4.96
C LYS A 48 3.38 8.03 -5.93
N ARG A 49 3.83 7.41 -7.03
CA ARG A 49 4.62 8.11 -8.06
C ARG A 49 3.85 9.30 -8.64
N ARG A 50 2.59 9.09 -9.03
CA ARG A 50 1.77 10.16 -9.62
C ARG A 50 1.53 11.31 -8.65
N LEU A 51 1.29 11.02 -7.37
CA LEU A 51 1.15 12.05 -6.33
C LEU A 51 2.41 12.90 -6.22
N LEU A 52 3.58 12.26 -6.16
CA LEU A 52 4.87 12.97 -6.10
C LEU A 52 5.14 13.81 -7.35
N GLU A 53 4.89 13.27 -8.54
CA GLU A 53 5.00 13.99 -9.82
C GLU A 53 4.11 15.24 -9.85
N ASP A 54 2.91 15.15 -9.28
CA ASP A 54 1.95 16.24 -9.21
C ASP A 54 2.19 17.19 -8.01
N GLY A 55 3.26 16.99 -7.22
CA GLY A 55 3.64 17.83 -6.08
C GLY A 55 2.89 17.56 -4.77
N TYR A 56 2.14 16.46 -4.68
CA TYR A 56 1.40 16.03 -3.49
C TYR A 56 2.26 15.10 -2.66
N THR A 57 2.66 15.55 -1.47
CA THR A 57 3.63 14.86 -0.60
C THR A 57 2.98 14.10 0.56
N THR A 58 1.66 13.90 0.54
CA THR A 58 0.94 13.15 1.58
C THR A 58 1.58 11.77 1.80
N PRO A 59 2.00 11.45 3.03
CA PRO A 59 2.39 10.10 3.40
C PRO A 59 1.27 9.08 3.13
N ILE A 60 1.64 7.98 2.48
CA ILE A 60 0.78 6.86 2.13
C ILE A 60 1.07 5.70 3.06
N VAL A 61 0.00 5.16 3.66
CA VAL A 61 0.05 3.95 4.48
C VAL A 61 -0.55 2.78 3.69
N ALA A 62 0.21 1.71 3.50
CA ALA A 62 -0.34 0.48 2.94
C ALA A 62 -1.04 -0.34 4.04
N ASP A 63 -2.33 -0.62 3.86
CA ASP A 63 -3.12 -1.47 4.76
C ASP A 63 -3.10 -2.93 4.29
N ILE A 64 -2.34 -3.76 4.98
CA ILE A 64 -2.07 -5.14 4.60
C ILE A 64 -2.71 -6.08 5.61
N HIS A 65 -3.47 -7.03 5.07
CA HIS A 65 -4.18 -8.00 5.88
C HIS A 65 -3.42 -9.32 5.99
N PHE A 66 -3.02 -9.95 4.88
CA PHE A 66 -2.69 -11.38 4.90
C PHE A 66 -1.39 -11.78 4.19
N THR A 67 -0.63 -10.86 3.58
CA THR A 67 0.40 -11.26 2.61
C THR A 67 1.76 -10.61 2.95
N PRO A 68 2.66 -11.32 3.65
CA PRO A 68 3.99 -10.81 4.00
C PRO A 68 4.80 -10.36 2.77
N LYS A 69 4.74 -11.12 1.66
CA LYS A 69 5.42 -10.75 0.40
C LYS A 69 4.99 -9.38 -0.13
N VAL A 70 3.68 -9.09 -0.06
CA VAL A 70 3.14 -7.78 -0.49
C VAL A 70 3.65 -6.67 0.42
N ALA A 71 3.76 -6.93 1.74
CA ALA A 71 4.33 -5.97 2.68
C ALA A 71 5.78 -5.64 2.36
N MET A 72 6.59 -6.65 2.02
CA MET A 72 7.97 -6.44 1.62
C MET A 72 8.08 -5.60 0.34
N VAL A 73 7.24 -5.85 -0.66
CA VAL A 73 7.24 -5.08 -1.92
C VAL A 73 6.84 -3.62 -1.71
N VAL A 74 5.79 -3.35 -0.93
CA VAL A 74 5.36 -1.95 -0.74
C VAL A 74 6.32 -1.15 0.15
N ALA A 75 7.11 -1.82 1.00
CA ALA A 75 8.06 -1.18 1.90
C ALA A 75 9.06 -0.26 1.18
N ASP A 76 9.36 -0.56 -0.08
CA ASP A 76 10.31 0.20 -0.89
C ASP A 76 9.79 1.60 -1.29
N PHE A 77 8.47 1.82 -1.26
CA PHE A 77 7.89 3.08 -1.77
C PHE A 77 6.79 3.70 -0.91
N VAL A 78 6.23 3.00 0.08
CA VAL A 78 5.25 3.58 1.00
C VAL A 78 5.91 4.10 2.27
N ASP A 79 5.32 5.11 2.90
CA ASP A 79 5.90 5.77 4.07
C ASP A 79 5.64 4.97 5.37
N LYS A 80 4.64 4.08 5.35
CA LYS A 80 4.31 3.19 6.47
C LYS A 80 3.50 1.98 5.99
N ILE A 81 3.69 0.85 6.67
CA ILE A 81 2.85 -0.33 6.51
C ILE A 81 2.01 -0.51 7.78
N ARG A 82 0.72 -0.76 7.62
CA ARG A 82 -0.15 -1.24 8.70
C ARG A 82 -0.40 -2.72 8.50
N VAL A 83 0.01 -3.51 9.49
CA VAL A 83 -0.27 -4.94 9.59
C VAL A 83 -1.27 -5.21 10.71
N ASN A 84 -2.06 -6.28 10.56
CA ASN A 84 -2.89 -6.81 11.64
C ASN A 84 -2.31 -8.14 12.16
N PRO A 85 -1.70 -8.19 13.35
CA PRO A 85 -1.04 -9.41 13.88
C PRO A 85 -1.97 -10.63 13.95
N GLY A 86 -3.27 -10.43 14.20
CA GLY A 86 -4.25 -11.53 14.28
C GLY A 86 -4.37 -12.34 12.98
N ASN A 87 -4.01 -11.77 11.84
CA ASN A 87 -4.05 -12.44 10.54
C ASN A 87 -2.88 -13.39 10.28
N PHE A 88 -1.85 -13.36 11.15
CA PHE A 88 -0.65 -14.19 11.06
C PHE A 88 -0.57 -15.23 12.19
N ALA A 89 -1.56 -15.25 13.09
CA ALA A 89 -1.56 -16.07 14.30
C ALA A 89 -1.64 -17.59 14.03
N ASP A 90 -2.02 -18.02 12.81
CA ASP A 90 -2.07 -19.44 12.44
C ASP A 90 -0.72 -20.01 11.99
N GLY A 91 0.35 -19.19 11.99
CA GLY A 91 1.72 -19.60 11.68
C GLY A 91 1.98 -19.96 10.21
N ARG A 92 0.95 -20.02 9.36
CA ARG A 92 1.10 -20.37 7.93
C ARG A 92 1.66 -19.22 7.09
N LYS A 93 1.59 -18.00 7.62
CA LYS A 93 2.04 -16.78 6.97
C LYS A 93 2.99 -16.07 7.94
N SER A 94 4.29 -16.22 7.72
CA SER A 94 5.32 -15.54 8.52
C SER A 94 6.23 -14.70 7.62
N PHE A 95 6.81 -13.66 8.22
CA PHE A 95 7.90 -12.89 7.64
C PHE A 95 9.23 -13.64 7.74
N ASP A 96 9.39 -14.54 8.72
CA ASP A 96 10.66 -15.21 9.04
C ASP A 96 11.16 -16.14 7.93
N THR A 97 10.24 -16.62 7.07
CA THR A 97 10.57 -17.51 5.95
C THR A 97 10.94 -16.75 4.68
N ILE A 98 10.88 -15.42 4.69
CA ILE A 98 11.17 -14.58 3.52
C ILE A 98 12.54 -13.95 3.73
N THR A 99 13.56 -14.61 3.18
CA THR A 99 14.94 -14.10 3.19
C THR A 99 15.17 -13.09 2.07
N GLU A 100 14.61 -13.36 0.89
CA GLU A 100 14.69 -12.50 -0.30
C GLU A 100 13.40 -12.62 -1.12
N LEU A 101 13.02 -11.57 -1.84
CA LEU A 101 11.94 -11.59 -2.82
C LEU A 101 12.52 -11.86 -4.20
N THR A 102 12.09 -12.95 -4.85
CA THR A 102 12.51 -13.24 -6.23
C THR A 102 11.55 -12.59 -7.24
N ASP A 103 12.02 -12.37 -8.47
CA ASP A 103 11.17 -11.90 -9.58
C ASP A 103 9.94 -12.80 -9.81
N ASP A 104 10.09 -14.10 -9.56
CA ASP A 104 9.00 -15.06 -9.71
C ASP A 104 7.93 -14.87 -8.62
N ASP A 105 8.33 -14.52 -7.39
CA ASP A 105 7.40 -14.15 -6.32
C ASP A 105 6.55 -12.92 -6.69
N ILE A 106 7.14 -11.96 -7.40
CA ILE A 106 6.49 -10.73 -7.85
C ILE A 106 5.56 -11.00 -9.05
N LYS A 107 5.86 -12.02 -9.86
CA LYS A 107 5.10 -12.39 -11.07
C LYS A 107 3.93 -13.35 -10.81
N GLN A 108 4.01 -14.22 -9.81
CA GLN A 108 3.03 -15.31 -9.60
C GLN A 108 1.66 -14.89 -9.05
N SER A 109 1.42 -13.62 -8.75
CA SER A 109 0.14 -13.14 -8.19
C SER A 109 -0.83 -12.61 -9.28
N ARG A 110 -0.98 -13.36 -10.38
CA ARG A 110 -1.95 -13.05 -11.45
C ARG A 110 -3.38 -13.26 -11.01
#